data_AF-A0A815NQR4-F1
#
_entry.id   AF-A0A815NQR4-F1
#
_cell.length_a   1.000
_cell.length_b   1.000
_cell.length_c   1.000
_cell.angle_alpha   90.00
_cell.angle_beta   90.00
_cell.angle_gamma   90.00
#
_symmetry.space_group_name_H-M   'P 1'
#
loop_
_entity.id
_entity.type
_entity.pdbx_description
1 polymer ?
#
loop_
_entity_poly.entity_id
_entity_poly.type
_entity_poly.pdbx_seq_one_letter_code
_entity_poly.pdbx_strand_id
1 'polypeptide(L)'
;MSFHCELFFEDDVKAKRFFEPIIKNLNYLQRNGLVINNRTIKFSFSTLVADNLAAHQIGGFQSSFSTVADNLAAHQIGGFQSSFSTGYVCRRCFLKHADLHLPMIHIRPDTRTSTYHDDLVRRITSNLNGTSIMGVVGKSLLSDLDGFHPTMSLPADLMHDYLEGVCPRVIISLLKEASALRLITYFRIQERMEQFAYGHFDSRDKPPPILVKHLQNDKIAASASQKWCLFRLFPLIFADIVDKLPSFIVYKQLREIVDIVFSVPFRKAWLPTLRDLSFAFQYSMIKHFPRQVVPKVHFCTEYDQVINDYGPAIKQWSMRYESYHYYFKKIALRSNNYKNTPKSLATRYRLKQAFSNFRMTQLNHSDQAIRIQKVKNNLFSNEMKYVIINHFGNIDMSKDLVQCQKFRHENVEYCRFGIYIISLANLTEAPEFVQVINVIKLTHKWWLLVDVLTTVGYDDKLCAWEIRSMDQFRILDPYSMKYYLKGLDVYEIDNSTFVTFTARLTSY
;
A
#
# COMPACT_ATOMS: atom_id res chain seq x y z
N MET A 1 7.53 -1.08 25.08
CA MET A 1 7.85 -2.50 24.86
C MET A 1 6.63 -3.12 24.20
N SER A 2 6.76 -3.65 22.99
CA SER A 2 5.62 -4.13 22.19
C SER A 2 5.55 -5.65 22.24
N PHE A 3 4.40 -6.21 22.61
CA PHE A 3 4.18 -7.65 22.69
C PHE A 3 3.34 -8.10 21.51
N HIS A 4 3.88 -9.03 20.72
CA HIS A 4 3.21 -9.58 19.55
C HIS A 4 2.60 -10.94 19.88
N CYS A 5 1.33 -11.14 19.53
CA CYS A 5 0.58 -12.36 19.80
C CYS A 5 -0.03 -12.88 18.50
N GLU A 6 0.18 -14.16 18.21
CA GLU A 6 -0.38 -14.83 17.02
C GLU A 6 -1.22 -16.02 17.45
N LEU A 7 -2.39 -16.14 16.83
CA LEU A 7 -3.43 -17.10 17.17
C LEU A 7 -3.74 -17.93 15.91
N PHE A 8 -3.84 -19.25 16.09
CA PHE A 8 -4.13 -20.21 15.03
C PHE A 8 -5.32 -21.06 15.47
N PHE A 9 -6.34 -21.16 14.63
CA PHE A 9 -7.55 -21.95 14.89
C PHE A 9 -8.04 -22.63 13.60
N GLU A 10 -8.92 -23.62 13.74
CA GLU A 10 -9.64 -24.28 12.65
C GLU A 10 -11.11 -23.83 12.68
N ASP A 11 -11.75 -23.71 11.50
CA ASP A 11 -13.09 -23.15 11.34
C ASP A 11 -14.17 -24.10 11.89
N ASP A 12 -14.75 -23.75 13.05
CA ASP A 12 -16.15 -24.05 13.45
C ASP A 12 -16.51 -23.50 14.85
N VAL A 13 -15.52 -23.01 15.63
CA VAL A 13 -15.78 -22.41 16.93
C VAL A 13 -16.48 -21.06 16.75
N LYS A 14 -17.70 -20.92 17.33
CA LYS A 14 -18.43 -19.65 17.41
C LYS A 14 -17.53 -18.54 17.96
N ALA A 15 -17.11 -17.62 17.08
CA ALA A 15 -16.19 -16.49 17.33
C ALA A 15 -16.17 -15.97 18.78
N LYS A 16 -17.36 -15.60 19.28
CA LYS A 16 -17.56 -15.05 20.63
C LYS A 16 -16.90 -15.88 21.75
N ARG A 17 -16.94 -17.22 21.70
CA ARG A 17 -16.31 -18.11 22.71
C ARG A 17 -14.79 -18.04 22.72
N PHE A 18 -14.16 -17.70 21.59
CA PHE A 18 -12.72 -17.60 21.47
C PHE A 18 -12.23 -16.19 21.87
N PHE A 19 -13.00 -15.14 21.58
CA PHE A 19 -12.61 -13.77 21.93
C PHE A 19 -12.93 -13.36 23.35
N GLU A 20 -13.95 -13.93 23.99
CA GLU A 20 -14.29 -13.62 25.38
C GLU A 20 -13.10 -13.77 26.37
N PRO A 21 -12.31 -14.86 26.36
CA PRO A 21 -11.08 -14.94 27.17
C PRO A 21 -10.00 -13.90 26.80
N ILE A 22 -9.86 -13.58 25.52
CA ILE A 22 -8.84 -12.63 25.03
C ILE A 22 -9.22 -11.20 25.45
N ILE A 23 -10.47 -10.80 25.19
CA ILE A 23 -11.05 -9.51 25.59
C ILE A 23 -10.94 -9.33 27.11
N LYS A 24 -11.29 -10.36 27.89
CA LYS A 24 -11.15 -10.34 29.35
C LYS A 24 -9.71 -10.11 29.80
N ASN A 25 -8.75 -10.79 29.17
CA ASN A 25 -7.33 -10.62 29.48
C ASN A 25 -6.79 -9.24 29.07
N LEU A 26 -7.18 -8.73 27.90
CA LEU A 26 -6.79 -7.39 27.43
C LEU A 26 -7.35 -6.30 28.34
N ASN A 27 -8.64 -6.34 28.68
CA ASN A 27 -9.25 -5.42 29.66
C ASN A 27 -8.56 -5.52 31.03
N TYR A 28 -8.19 -6.72 31.48
CA TYR A 28 -7.43 -6.90 32.72
C TYR A 28 -6.06 -6.22 32.65
N LEU A 29 -5.30 -6.42 31.57
CA LEU A 29 -3.98 -5.81 31.35
C LEU A 29 -4.05 -4.28 31.22
N GLN A 30 -5.16 -3.75 30.71
CA GLN A 30 -5.41 -2.31 30.59
C GLN A 30 -5.78 -1.66 31.92
N ARG A 31 -6.64 -2.30 32.71
CA ARG A 31 -7.07 -1.79 34.01
C ARG A 31 -5.98 -1.97 35.08
N ASN A 32 -5.37 -3.15 35.16
CA ASN A 32 -4.50 -3.57 36.26
C ASN A 32 -3.00 -3.59 35.89
N GLY A 33 -2.65 -3.90 34.64
CA GLY A 33 -1.26 -4.05 34.20
C GLY A 33 -0.59 -5.38 34.62
N LEU A 34 0.73 -5.45 34.43
CA LEU A 34 1.61 -6.50 34.95
C LEU A 34 2.67 -5.89 35.87
N VAL A 35 2.99 -6.57 36.97
CA VAL A 35 4.11 -6.18 37.84
C VAL A 35 5.40 -6.75 37.27
N ILE A 36 6.32 -5.87 36.85
CA ILE A 36 7.64 -6.21 36.34
C ILE A 36 8.65 -5.38 37.13
N ASN A 37 9.61 -6.03 37.80
CA ASN A 37 10.62 -5.39 38.66
C ASN A 37 10.03 -4.38 39.67
N ASN A 38 9.00 -4.82 40.42
CA ASN A 38 8.24 -4.01 41.37
C ASN A 38 7.57 -2.75 40.79
N ARG A 39 7.40 -2.66 39.46
CA ARG A 39 6.64 -1.58 38.79
C ARG A 39 5.46 -2.16 38.04
N THR A 40 4.28 -1.58 38.25
CA THR A 40 3.07 -1.93 37.48
C THR A 40 3.14 -1.26 36.11
N ILE A 41 3.33 -2.06 35.06
CA ILE A 41 3.27 -1.62 33.67
C ILE A 41 1.84 -1.90 33.17
N LYS A 42 1.06 -0.84 32.92
CA LYS A 42 -0.23 -0.96 32.25
C LYS A 42 -0.04 -1.09 30.74
N PHE A 43 -0.91 -1.86 30.10
CA PHE A 43 -0.87 -2.09 28.66
C PHE A 43 -2.05 -1.37 28.01
N SER A 44 -1.87 -0.83 26.81
CA SER A 44 -3.00 -0.53 25.93
C SER A 44 -2.92 -1.48 24.74
N PHE A 45 -4.07 -1.99 24.32
CA PHE A 45 -4.17 -2.68 23.05
C PHE A 45 -4.19 -1.64 21.92
N SER A 46 -3.41 -1.85 20.85
CA SER A 46 -3.08 -0.79 19.89
C SER A 46 -3.53 -1.04 18.45
N THR A 47 -3.49 -2.28 17.97
CA THR A 47 -3.81 -2.63 16.58
C THR A 47 -4.21 -4.10 16.51
N LEU A 48 -5.26 -4.41 15.75
CA LEU A 48 -5.63 -5.78 15.42
C LEU A 48 -5.60 -5.96 13.91
N VAL A 49 -5.21 -7.13 13.50
CA VAL A 49 -4.98 -7.49 12.11
C VAL A 49 -5.55 -8.88 11.90
N ALA A 50 -6.28 -9.08 10.81
CA ALA A 50 -6.71 -10.42 10.41
C ALA A 50 -6.92 -10.50 8.88
N ASP A 51 -6.88 -11.70 8.29
CA ASP A 51 -7.15 -11.92 6.86
C ASP A 51 -8.57 -12.45 6.60
N ASN A 52 -9.01 -12.54 5.35
CA ASN A 52 -10.41 -12.85 5.02
C ASN A 52 -11.02 -14.15 5.62
N LEU A 53 -10.22 -15.09 6.15
CA LEU A 53 -10.76 -16.20 6.97
C LEU A 53 -10.64 -15.91 8.47
N ALA A 54 -9.48 -15.44 8.96
CA ALA A 54 -9.31 -15.17 10.38
C ALA A 54 -10.12 -13.95 10.87
N ALA A 55 -10.36 -12.97 9.99
CA ALA A 55 -11.02 -11.70 10.24
C ALA A 55 -12.55 -11.82 10.24
N HIS A 56 -13.07 -13.01 9.94
CA HIS A 56 -14.46 -13.38 10.14
C HIS A 56 -14.89 -13.30 11.63
N GLN A 57 -13.97 -12.95 12.56
CA GLN A 57 -14.17 -13.07 14.00
C GLN A 57 -13.60 -11.97 14.97
N ILE A 58 -12.84 -10.90 14.61
CA ILE A 58 -11.92 -10.18 15.58
C ILE A 58 -11.71 -8.62 15.53
N GLY A 59 -11.37 -7.94 16.66
CA GLY A 59 -10.84 -6.54 16.79
C GLY A 59 -10.84 -5.94 18.23
N GLY A 60 -10.57 -4.62 18.44
CA GLY A 60 -10.66 -3.93 19.77
C GLY A 60 -9.75 -2.68 20.04
N PHE A 61 -10.16 -1.68 20.85
CA PHE A 61 -9.61 -0.30 21.10
C PHE A 61 -8.41 -0.13 22.10
N GLN A 62 -7.78 1.06 22.39
CA GLN A 62 -7.61 2.37 21.68
C GLN A 62 -6.41 3.28 22.08
N SER A 63 -5.92 4.08 21.11
CA SER A 63 -6.00 5.57 21.04
C SER A 63 -5.90 5.98 19.56
N SER A 64 -7.04 6.31 18.92
CA SER A 64 -7.28 6.00 17.48
C SER A 64 -6.89 4.56 17.13
N PHE A 65 -7.80 3.61 17.41
CA PHE A 65 -7.59 2.20 17.08
C PHE A 65 -7.91 1.95 15.61
N SER A 66 -7.32 0.87 15.09
CA SER A 66 -7.45 0.39 13.74
C SER A 66 -7.50 -1.13 13.78
N THR A 67 -8.66 -1.72 13.47
CA THR A 67 -8.66 -3.08 12.93
C THR A 67 -8.29 -2.99 11.45
N VAL A 68 -7.16 -3.56 11.06
CA VAL A 68 -6.81 -3.77 9.65
C VAL A 68 -7.53 -5.02 9.18
N ALA A 69 -8.56 -4.82 8.37
CA ALA A 69 -9.42 -5.86 7.82
C ALA A 69 -10.01 -5.38 6.48
N ASP A 70 -10.29 -6.33 5.58
CA ASP A 70 -11.07 -6.04 4.39
C ASP A 70 -12.52 -5.65 4.76
N ASN A 71 -13.28 -5.11 3.79
CA ASN A 71 -14.63 -4.62 4.09
C ASN A 71 -15.59 -5.72 4.58
N LEU A 72 -15.45 -6.96 4.09
CA LEU A 72 -16.30 -8.08 4.49
C LEU A 72 -16.08 -8.40 5.96
N ALA A 73 -14.82 -8.60 6.34
CA ALA A 73 -14.42 -8.83 7.71
C ALA A 73 -14.79 -7.66 8.62
N ALA A 74 -14.45 -6.42 8.25
CA ALA A 74 -14.81 -5.24 9.03
C ALA A 74 -16.31 -5.15 9.29
N HIS A 75 -17.16 -5.52 8.32
CA HIS A 75 -18.61 -5.59 8.54
C HIS A 75 -19.00 -6.66 9.55
N GLN A 76 -18.50 -7.90 9.40
CA GLN A 76 -18.78 -9.02 10.30
C GLN A 76 -18.35 -8.70 11.75
N ILE A 77 -17.15 -8.16 11.89
CA ILE A 77 -16.57 -7.69 13.14
C ILE A 77 -17.44 -6.61 13.80
N GLY A 78 -17.85 -5.62 13.02
CA GLY A 78 -18.60 -4.46 13.50
C GLY A 78 -20.07 -4.72 13.79
N GLY A 79 -20.61 -5.90 13.47
CA GLY A 79 -22.06 -6.16 13.56
C GLY A 79 -22.86 -5.52 12.43
N PHE A 80 -22.23 -5.29 11.27
CA PHE A 80 -22.86 -4.75 10.06
C PHE A 80 -23.21 -5.85 9.05
N GLN A 81 -24.15 -5.54 8.15
CA GLN A 81 -24.58 -6.39 7.07
C GLN A 81 -23.41 -6.71 6.12
N SER A 82 -23.11 -8.00 5.95
CA SER A 82 -22.01 -8.49 5.10
C SER A 82 -22.39 -8.62 3.61
N SER A 83 -23.56 -8.13 3.21
CA SER A 83 -23.98 -8.04 1.81
C SER A 83 -23.50 -6.73 1.19
N PHE A 84 -22.84 -6.84 0.04
CA PHE A 84 -22.38 -5.69 -0.75
C PHE A 84 -23.15 -5.52 -2.06
N SER A 85 -24.23 -6.28 -2.26
CA SER A 85 -25.09 -6.24 -3.46
C SER A 85 -26.52 -5.76 -3.18
N THR A 86 -26.87 -5.57 -1.90
CA THR A 86 -28.21 -5.17 -1.43
C THR A 86 -28.12 -4.38 -0.12
N GLY A 87 -29.19 -3.66 0.24
CA GLY A 87 -29.27 -2.98 1.54
C GLY A 87 -28.28 -1.82 1.69
N TYR A 88 -27.79 -1.61 2.92
CA TYR A 88 -26.84 -0.55 3.24
C TYR A 88 -25.41 -1.09 3.17
N VAL A 89 -24.58 -0.52 2.31
CA VAL A 89 -23.28 -1.11 1.91
C VAL A 89 -22.06 -0.51 2.64
N CYS A 90 -22.26 0.52 3.45
CA CYS A 90 -21.18 1.24 4.14
C CYS A 90 -21.33 1.19 5.67
N ARG A 91 -20.20 0.99 6.36
CA ARG A 91 -20.07 1.07 7.83
C ARG A 91 -19.81 2.49 8.38
N ARG A 92 -19.49 3.45 7.50
CA ARG A 92 -19.27 4.86 7.87
C ARG A 92 -20.51 5.74 7.65
N CYS A 93 -21.29 5.49 6.61
CA CYS A 93 -22.48 6.28 6.27
C CYS A 93 -23.69 5.40 5.92
N PHE A 94 -24.85 6.02 5.70
CA PHE A 94 -26.11 5.36 5.37
C PHE A 94 -26.39 5.21 3.85
N LEU A 95 -25.34 5.01 3.03
CA LEU A 95 -25.53 4.73 1.61
C LEU A 95 -26.14 3.33 1.35
N LYS A 96 -27.17 3.26 0.50
CA LYS A 96 -27.75 2.01 0.00
C LYS A 96 -27.11 1.58 -1.32
N HIS A 97 -27.13 0.28 -1.60
CA HIS A 97 -26.65 -0.26 -2.87
C HIS A 97 -27.37 0.36 -4.10
N ALA A 98 -28.68 0.60 -4.00
CA ALA A 98 -29.47 1.20 -5.08
C ALA A 98 -29.00 2.62 -5.46
N ASP A 99 -28.40 3.34 -4.50
CA ASP A 99 -28.02 4.75 -4.65
C ASP A 99 -26.55 4.91 -5.13
N LEU A 100 -25.82 3.81 -5.35
CA LEU A 100 -24.40 3.83 -5.79
C LEU A 100 -24.18 4.59 -7.10
N HIS A 101 -25.17 4.58 -8.00
CA HIS A 101 -25.13 5.24 -9.30
C HIS A 101 -25.53 6.73 -9.24
N LEU A 102 -25.87 7.26 -8.07
CA LEU A 102 -26.18 8.67 -7.88
C LEU A 102 -24.90 9.46 -7.54
N PRO A 103 -24.69 10.68 -8.06
CA PRO A 103 -23.51 11.48 -7.72
C PRO A 103 -23.47 11.82 -6.22
N MET A 104 -22.35 11.54 -5.55
CA MET A 104 -22.21 11.78 -4.09
C MET A 104 -22.44 13.25 -3.71
N ILE A 105 -22.06 14.18 -4.58
CA ILE A 105 -22.27 15.63 -4.41
C ILE A 105 -23.75 16.02 -4.24
N HIS A 106 -24.68 15.23 -4.80
CA HIS A 106 -26.12 15.43 -4.68
C HIS A 106 -26.73 14.72 -3.47
N ILE A 107 -26.36 13.45 -3.22
CA ILE A 107 -27.07 12.63 -2.22
C ILE A 107 -26.54 12.73 -0.79
N ARG A 108 -25.24 13.05 -0.62
CA ARG A 108 -24.55 13.31 0.66
C ARG A 108 -25.06 12.45 1.85
N PRO A 109 -24.79 11.12 1.86
CA PRO A 109 -25.39 10.21 2.83
C PRO A 109 -24.98 10.54 4.28
N ASP A 110 -25.93 10.46 5.21
CA ASP A 110 -25.67 10.73 6.63
C ASP A 110 -24.58 9.81 7.20
N THR A 111 -23.71 10.38 8.03
CA THR A 111 -22.64 9.64 8.72
C THR A 111 -23.21 8.88 9.93
N ARG A 112 -22.71 7.67 10.18
CA ARG A 112 -23.09 6.82 11.32
C ARG A 112 -22.42 7.31 12.60
N THR A 113 -23.15 8.04 13.43
CA THR A 113 -22.70 8.40 14.78
C THR A 113 -22.75 7.18 15.72
N SER A 114 -21.91 7.17 16.75
CA SER A 114 -21.88 6.09 17.74
C SER A 114 -23.19 5.97 18.50
N THR A 115 -23.75 7.10 18.95
CA THR A 115 -25.04 7.16 19.66
C THR A 115 -26.20 6.60 18.85
N TYR A 116 -26.25 6.87 17.53
CA TYR A 116 -27.29 6.33 16.66
C TYR A 116 -27.05 4.85 16.35
N HIS A 117 -25.79 4.42 16.19
CA HIS A 117 -25.45 3.00 16.06
C HIS A 117 -25.88 2.19 17.29
N ASP A 118 -25.60 2.66 18.51
CA ASP A 118 -26.03 2.00 19.75
C ASP A 118 -27.56 1.91 19.90
N ASP A 119 -28.30 2.88 19.37
CA ASP A 119 -29.76 2.81 19.30
C ASP A 119 -30.26 1.75 18.32
N LEU A 120 -29.64 1.65 17.13
CA LEU A 120 -29.91 0.57 16.17
C LEU A 120 -29.58 -0.82 16.75
N VAL A 121 -28.46 -0.94 17.48
CA VAL A 121 -28.05 -2.18 18.16
C VAL A 121 -29.05 -2.57 19.27
N ARG A 122 -29.56 -1.61 20.05
CA ARG A 122 -30.62 -1.87 21.03
C ARG A 122 -31.90 -2.36 20.34
N ARG A 123 -32.38 -1.65 19.31
CA ARG A 123 -33.60 -2.00 18.55
C ARG A 123 -33.53 -3.40 17.92
N ILE A 124 -32.39 -3.77 17.33
CA ILE A 124 -32.25 -5.10 16.71
C ILE A 124 -32.13 -6.21 17.76
N THR A 125 -31.49 -5.93 18.91
CA THR A 125 -31.41 -6.90 20.03
C THR A 125 -32.77 -7.16 20.67
N SER A 126 -33.68 -6.18 20.65
CA SER A 126 -35.09 -6.36 21.07
C SER A 126 -36.00 -6.99 20.01
N ASN A 127 -35.59 -7.05 18.74
CA ASN A 127 -36.42 -7.56 17.65
C ASN A 127 -36.13 -9.04 17.34
N LEU A 128 -37.08 -9.91 17.67
CA LEU A 128 -36.96 -11.37 17.49
C LEU A 128 -36.93 -11.82 16.01
N ASN A 129 -37.27 -10.95 15.06
CA ASN A 129 -37.39 -11.29 13.63
C ASN A 129 -36.05 -11.34 12.87
N GLY A 130 -34.92 -10.98 13.50
CA GLY A 130 -33.56 -11.19 12.96
C GLY A 130 -33.19 -10.41 11.69
N THR A 131 -34.01 -9.47 11.23
CA THR A 131 -33.75 -8.66 10.04
C THR A 131 -32.85 -7.46 10.35
N SER A 132 -31.94 -7.13 9.41
CA SER A 132 -31.00 -6.02 9.58
C SER A 132 -31.71 -4.66 9.60
N ILE A 133 -31.40 -3.81 10.58
CA ILE A 133 -31.93 -2.44 10.67
C ILE A 133 -30.86 -1.47 10.19
N MET A 134 -31.11 -0.79 9.06
CA MET A 134 -30.18 0.15 8.44
C MET A 134 -28.74 -0.37 8.28
N GLY A 135 -28.60 -1.64 7.89
CA GLY A 135 -27.31 -2.32 7.72
C GLY A 135 -26.63 -2.75 9.01
N VAL A 136 -27.26 -2.63 10.19
CA VAL A 136 -26.81 -3.26 11.43
C VAL A 136 -27.49 -4.63 11.54
N VAL A 137 -26.74 -5.69 11.87
CA VAL A 137 -27.25 -7.06 12.09
C VAL A 137 -27.18 -7.50 13.55
N GLY A 138 -26.44 -6.80 14.40
CA GLY A 138 -26.36 -7.10 15.83
C GLY A 138 -25.24 -6.35 16.54
N LYS A 139 -24.99 -6.71 17.79
CA LYS A 139 -23.86 -6.20 18.58
C LYS A 139 -22.53 -6.64 17.94
N SER A 140 -21.55 -5.75 17.84
CA SER A 140 -20.19 -6.11 17.43
C SER A 140 -19.60 -7.19 18.37
N LEU A 141 -18.78 -8.08 17.79
CA LEU A 141 -18.05 -9.14 18.50
C LEU A 141 -17.16 -8.63 19.65
N LEU A 142 -16.88 -7.33 19.67
CA LEU A 142 -15.78 -6.68 20.39
C LEU A 142 -16.25 -5.53 21.27
N SER A 143 -17.56 -5.31 21.30
CA SER A 143 -18.25 -4.32 22.13
C SER A 143 -17.92 -4.40 23.63
N ASP A 144 -17.31 -5.51 24.06
CA ASP A 144 -16.92 -5.77 25.45
C ASP A 144 -15.42 -5.44 25.71
N LEU A 145 -14.63 -5.06 24.69
CA LEU A 145 -13.27 -4.53 24.90
C LEU A 145 -13.32 -3.02 25.17
N ASP A 146 -12.57 -2.55 26.17
CA ASP A 146 -12.57 -1.15 26.58
C ASP A 146 -12.20 -0.21 25.42
N GLY A 147 -13.05 0.81 25.23
CA GLY A 147 -13.07 1.71 24.08
C GLY A 147 -13.92 1.20 22.90
N PHE A 148 -14.01 -0.12 22.68
CA PHE A 148 -14.82 -0.87 21.70
C PHE A 148 -16.00 -0.15 21.01
N HIS A 149 -15.80 0.64 19.94
CA HIS A 149 -16.92 1.14 19.12
C HIS A 149 -16.79 0.91 17.59
N PRO A 150 -17.72 0.18 16.93
CA PRO A 150 -17.56 -0.27 15.55
C PRO A 150 -17.56 0.85 14.49
N THR A 151 -18.18 2.01 14.74
CA THR A 151 -18.12 3.15 13.80
C THR A 151 -16.81 3.94 13.88
N MET A 152 -16.02 3.80 14.95
CA MET A 152 -14.89 4.70 15.26
C MET A 152 -13.51 4.05 15.18
N SER A 153 -13.39 2.73 14.93
CA SER A 153 -12.07 2.11 14.75
C SER A 153 -12.05 0.87 13.83
N LEU A 154 -12.89 0.91 12.81
CA LEU A 154 -12.82 0.01 11.66
C LEU A 154 -12.45 0.86 10.43
N PRO A 155 -11.18 1.28 10.29
CA PRO A 155 -10.72 2.10 9.17
C PRO A 155 -10.88 1.38 7.83
N ALA A 156 -10.70 2.12 6.73
CA ALA A 156 -10.71 1.56 5.39
C ALA A 156 -9.34 0.92 5.06
N ASP A 157 -9.35 -0.10 4.20
CA ASP A 157 -8.13 -0.78 3.77
C ASP A 157 -7.76 -0.35 2.35
N LEU A 158 -6.75 0.51 2.29
CA LEU A 158 -6.26 1.11 1.06
C LEU A 158 -5.83 0.08 0.02
N MET A 159 -5.28 -1.06 0.44
CA MET A 159 -4.86 -2.12 -0.48
C MET A 159 -6.08 -2.81 -1.11
N HIS A 160 -7.07 -3.15 -0.28
CA HIS A 160 -8.28 -3.83 -0.74
C HIS A 160 -9.20 -2.91 -1.56
N ASP A 161 -9.33 -1.64 -1.20
CA ASP A 161 -10.22 -0.70 -1.89
C ASP A 161 -9.64 -0.26 -3.24
N TYR A 162 -8.39 0.21 -3.27
CA TYR A 162 -7.76 0.71 -4.50
C TYR A 162 -7.12 -0.42 -5.29
N LEU A 163 -6.08 -1.07 -4.75
CA LEU A 163 -5.22 -1.98 -5.53
C LEU A 163 -5.94 -3.27 -5.94
N GLU A 164 -6.76 -3.84 -5.07
CA GLU A 164 -7.58 -5.03 -5.37
C GLU A 164 -8.96 -4.69 -5.96
N GLY A 165 -9.41 -3.44 -5.82
CA GLY A 165 -10.77 -3.02 -6.12
C GLY A 165 -10.89 -2.10 -7.31
N VAL A 166 -10.65 -0.81 -7.10
CA VAL A 166 -10.98 0.25 -8.06
C VAL A 166 -9.95 0.37 -9.18
N CYS A 167 -8.65 0.35 -8.87
CA CYS A 167 -7.58 0.41 -9.88
C CYS A 167 -7.72 -0.66 -10.99
N PRO A 168 -7.83 -1.98 -10.70
CA PRO A 168 -7.95 -2.99 -11.74
C PRO A 168 -9.24 -2.87 -12.57
N ARG A 169 -10.34 -2.31 -12.02
CA ARG A 169 -11.58 -2.05 -12.75
C ARG A 169 -11.41 -0.94 -13.78
N VAL A 170 -10.78 0.17 -13.40
CA VAL A 170 -10.47 1.27 -14.32
C VAL A 170 -9.56 0.79 -15.45
N ILE A 171 -8.51 0.02 -15.13
CA ILE A 171 -7.61 -0.57 -16.15
C ILE A 171 -8.39 -1.46 -17.13
N ILE A 172 -9.21 -2.41 -16.64
CA ILE A 172 -10.00 -3.28 -17.54
C ILE A 172 -10.97 -2.46 -18.41
N SER A 173 -11.59 -1.42 -17.84
CA SER A 173 -12.58 -0.60 -18.55
C SER A 173 -11.95 0.19 -19.69
N LEU A 174 -10.75 0.76 -19.47
CA LEU A 174 -9.97 1.45 -20.48
C LEU A 174 -9.49 0.51 -21.59
N LEU A 175 -9.03 -0.71 -21.23
CA LEU A 175 -8.62 -1.72 -22.21
C LEU A 175 -9.81 -2.22 -23.06
N LYS A 176 -11.01 -2.29 -22.47
CA LYS A 176 -12.27 -2.57 -23.21
C LYS A 176 -12.64 -1.43 -24.14
N GLU A 177 -12.59 -0.17 -23.68
CA GLU A 177 -12.86 1.01 -24.51
C GLU A 177 -11.86 1.07 -25.69
N ALA A 178 -10.56 0.90 -25.42
CA ALA A 178 -9.51 0.88 -26.44
C ALA A 178 -9.76 -0.18 -27.52
N SER A 179 -10.21 -1.38 -27.13
CA SER A 179 -10.54 -2.43 -28.08
C SER A 179 -11.85 -2.18 -28.84
N ALA A 180 -12.86 -1.58 -28.19
CA ALA A 180 -14.12 -1.19 -28.85
C ALA A 180 -13.90 -0.08 -29.89
N LEU A 181 -13.01 0.88 -29.59
CA LEU A 181 -12.55 1.94 -30.50
C LEU A 181 -11.54 1.44 -31.56
N ARG A 182 -11.22 0.14 -31.58
CA ARG A 182 -10.27 -0.51 -32.50
C ARG A 182 -8.83 0.05 -32.43
N LEU A 183 -8.46 0.70 -31.32
CA LEU A 183 -7.11 1.22 -31.09
C LEU A 183 -6.09 0.11 -30.82
N ILE A 184 -6.53 -0.99 -30.21
CA ILE A 184 -5.69 -2.14 -29.87
C ILE A 184 -6.52 -3.42 -29.79
N THR A 185 -5.94 -4.57 -30.17
CA THR A 185 -6.58 -5.88 -29.98
C THR A 185 -6.23 -6.49 -28.62
N TYR A 186 -7.05 -7.40 -28.10
CA TYR A 186 -6.72 -8.13 -26.86
C TYR A 186 -5.40 -8.90 -26.94
N PHE A 187 -5.05 -9.43 -28.13
CA PHE A 187 -3.74 -10.04 -28.37
C PHE A 187 -2.60 -9.03 -28.19
N ARG A 188 -2.70 -7.84 -28.82
CA ARG A 188 -1.67 -6.79 -28.74
C ARG A 188 -1.58 -6.18 -27.34
N ILE A 189 -2.65 -6.17 -26.54
CA ILE A 189 -2.61 -5.83 -25.10
C ILE A 189 -1.72 -6.81 -24.34
N GLN A 190 -1.95 -8.12 -24.52
CA GLN A 190 -1.17 -9.17 -23.86
C GLN A 190 0.31 -9.07 -24.25
N GLU A 191 0.57 -8.98 -25.55
CA GLU A 191 1.91 -8.90 -26.13
C GLU A 191 2.70 -7.70 -25.59
N ARG A 192 2.09 -6.50 -25.51
CA ARG A 192 2.74 -5.31 -24.93
C ARG A 192 3.12 -5.52 -23.47
N MET A 193 2.24 -6.12 -22.66
CA MET A 193 2.54 -6.38 -21.25
C MET A 193 3.68 -7.40 -21.06
N GLU A 194 3.81 -8.35 -21.98
CA GLU A 194 4.89 -9.33 -22.01
C GLU A 194 6.23 -8.67 -22.40
N GLN A 195 6.23 -7.91 -23.50
CA GLN A 195 7.39 -7.24 -24.11
C GLN A 195 7.89 -6.01 -23.34
N PHE A 196 7.05 -5.35 -22.52
CA PHE A 196 7.45 -4.16 -21.78
C PHE A 196 8.68 -4.40 -20.89
N ALA A 197 9.65 -3.49 -20.98
CA ALA A 197 10.93 -3.56 -20.27
C ALA A 197 10.78 -3.03 -18.83
N TYR A 198 10.37 -3.90 -17.90
CA TYR A 198 10.31 -3.57 -16.48
C TYR A 198 11.74 -3.42 -15.91
N GLY A 199 12.04 -2.26 -15.33
CA GLY A 199 13.32 -1.99 -14.69
C GLY A 199 13.59 -2.84 -13.44
N HIS A 200 14.73 -2.59 -12.79
CA HIS A 200 15.22 -3.43 -11.69
C HIS A 200 14.25 -3.49 -10.51
N PHE A 201 13.72 -2.35 -10.05
CA PHE A 201 12.84 -2.31 -8.88
C PHE A 201 11.44 -2.86 -9.16
N ASP A 202 10.96 -2.67 -10.38
CA ASP A 202 9.59 -3.04 -10.79
C ASP A 202 9.48 -4.44 -11.40
N SER A 203 10.59 -5.03 -11.85
CA SER A 203 10.68 -6.43 -12.31
C SER A 203 10.18 -7.45 -11.26
N ARG A 204 10.42 -7.19 -9.98
CA ARG A 204 9.97 -8.04 -8.85
C ARG A 204 8.45 -8.14 -8.77
N ASP A 205 7.77 -7.07 -9.13
CA ASP A 205 6.32 -6.92 -9.07
C ASP A 205 5.71 -6.84 -10.49
N LYS A 206 6.40 -7.38 -11.51
CA LYS A 206 5.90 -7.48 -12.90
C LYS A 206 4.52 -8.15 -12.91
N PRO A 207 3.48 -7.50 -13.47
CA PRO A 207 2.16 -8.09 -13.57
C PRO A 207 2.16 -9.26 -14.56
N PRO A 208 1.33 -10.31 -14.32
CA PRO A 208 1.07 -11.31 -15.35
C PRO A 208 0.27 -10.66 -16.51
N PRO A 209 0.42 -11.16 -17.75
CA PRO A 209 -0.27 -10.60 -18.90
C PRO A 209 -1.81 -10.63 -18.75
N ILE A 210 -2.51 -9.61 -19.25
CA ILE A 210 -3.97 -9.59 -19.27
C ILE A 210 -4.47 -10.49 -20.40
N LEU A 211 -4.93 -11.68 -20.00
CA LEU A 211 -5.58 -12.65 -20.88
C LEU A 211 -7.01 -12.21 -21.22
N VAL A 212 -7.53 -12.64 -22.39
CA VAL A 212 -8.90 -12.37 -22.85
C VAL A 212 -9.96 -12.67 -21.78
N LYS A 213 -9.82 -13.79 -21.06
CA LYS A 213 -10.72 -14.18 -19.96
C LYS A 213 -10.77 -13.19 -18.79
N HIS A 214 -9.70 -12.43 -18.54
CA HIS A 214 -9.66 -11.40 -17.50
C HIS A 214 -10.53 -10.20 -17.88
N LEU A 215 -10.52 -9.84 -19.16
CA LEU A 215 -11.37 -8.79 -19.71
C LEU A 215 -12.84 -9.26 -19.75
N GLN A 216 -13.11 -10.49 -20.19
CA GLN A 216 -14.47 -11.05 -20.18
C GLN A 216 -15.08 -11.08 -18.76
N ASN A 217 -14.30 -11.46 -17.75
CA ASN A 217 -14.78 -11.64 -16.37
C ASN A 217 -14.57 -10.43 -15.44
N ASP A 218 -14.14 -9.27 -15.97
CA ASP A 218 -13.83 -8.05 -15.19
C ASP A 218 -12.88 -8.28 -14.00
N LYS A 219 -11.89 -9.18 -14.15
CA LYS A 219 -10.99 -9.59 -13.06
C LYS A 219 -9.56 -9.85 -13.53
N ILE A 220 -8.62 -8.99 -13.10
CA ILE A 220 -7.19 -9.21 -13.25
C ILE A 220 -6.71 -10.23 -12.20
N ALA A 221 -6.21 -11.38 -12.65
CA ALA A 221 -5.61 -12.42 -11.80
C ALA A 221 -4.14 -12.08 -11.47
N ALA A 222 -3.93 -11.21 -10.49
CA ALA A 222 -2.61 -10.75 -10.03
C ALA A 222 -2.63 -10.42 -8.52
N SER A 223 -1.46 -10.29 -7.88
CA SER A 223 -1.37 -9.76 -6.51
C SER A 223 -1.68 -8.26 -6.45
N ALA A 224 -1.96 -7.72 -5.26
CA ALA A 224 -2.08 -6.27 -5.07
C ALA A 224 -0.82 -5.50 -5.51
N SER A 225 0.39 -6.02 -5.26
CA SER A 225 1.64 -5.38 -5.70
C SER A 225 1.79 -5.35 -7.23
N GLN A 226 1.38 -6.42 -7.90
CA GLN A 226 1.35 -6.50 -9.36
C GLN A 226 0.27 -5.60 -9.98
N LYS A 227 -0.92 -5.53 -9.37
CA LYS A 227 -1.99 -4.58 -9.78
C LYS A 227 -1.52 -3.13 -9.62
N TRP A 228 -0.79 -2.82 -8.55
CA TRP A 228 -0.19 -1.50 -8.32
C TRP A 228 0.90 -1.16 -9.34
N CYS A 229 1.80 -2.12 -9.63
CA CYS A 229 2.83 -1.98 -10.66
C CYS A 229 2.20 -1.69 -12.03
N LEU A 230 1.21 -2.50 -12.43
CA LEU A 230 0.43 -2.28 -13.65
C LEU A 230 -0.28 -0.93 -13.66
N PHE A 231 -0.98 -0.56 -12.58
CA PHE A 231 -1.72 0.70 -12.53
C PHE A 231 -0.79 1.89 -12.71
N ARG A 232 0.35 1.93 -12.01
CA ARG A 232 1.32 3.03 -12.13
C ARG A 232 1.96 3.13 -13.51
N LEU A 233 2.29 1.98 -14.12
CA LEU A 233 2.97 1.91 -15.42
C LEU A 233 2.02 1.91 -16.62
N PHE A 234 0.70 1.86 -16.41
CA PHE A 234 -0.30 1.74 -17.47
C PHE A 234 -0.13 2.80 -18.58
N PRO A 235 0.04 4.11 -18.28
CA PRO A 235 0.21 5.10 -19.33
C PRO A 235 1.51 4.94 -20.13
N LEU A 236 2.56 4.38 -19.52
CA LEU A 236 3.84 4.11 -20.19
C LEU A 236 3.74 2.88 -21.11
N ILE A 237 3.03 1.83 -20.68
CA ILE A 237 2.78 0.61 -21.49
C ILE A 237 1.86 0.91 -22.70
N PHE A 238 1.03 1.94 -22.60
CA PHE A 238 -0.04 2.27 -23.55
C PHE A 238 0.03 3.74 -24.06
N ALA A 239 1.23 4.32 -24.09
CA ALA A 239 1.49 5.74 -24.37
C ALA A 239 0.90 6.27 -25.70
N ASP A 240 0.85 5.43 -26.73
CA ASP A 240 0.31 5.75 -28.05
C ASP A 240 -1.22 5.68 -28.13
N ILE A 241 -1.91 5.16 -27.11
CA ILE A 241 -3.38 5.03 -27.09
C ILE A 241 -4.09 5.82 -25.99
N VAL A 242 -3.44 6.18 -24.87
CA VAL A 242 -4.13 6.79 -23.72
C VAL A 242 -4.86 8.10 -24.03
N ASP A 243 -4.29 9.00 -24.84
CA ASP A 243 -4.96 10.26 -25.24
C ASP A 243 -6.20 10.06 -26.12
N LYS A 244 -6.28 8.90 -26.78
CA LYS A 244 -7.36 8.55 -27.71
C LYS A 244 -8.58 7.97 -26.99
N LEU A 245 -8.53 7.83 -25.66
CA LEU A 245 -9.57 7.28 -24.81
C LEU A 245 -10.38 8.41 -24.14
N PRO A 246 -11.66 8.65 -24.54
CA PRO A 246 -12.50 9.67 -23.92
C PRO A 246 -12.69 9.49 -22.41
N SER A 247 -12.57 8.26 -21.91
CA SER A 247 -12.68 7.95 -20.48
C SER A 247 -11.36 8.06 -19.69
N PHE A 248 -10.23 8.41 -20.31
CA PHE A 248 -8.93 8.45 -19.62
C PHE A 248 -8.88 9.45 -18.44
N ILE A 249 -9.77 10.44 -18.43
CA ILE A 249 -9.98 11.32 -17.27
C ILE A 249 -10.26 10.54 -15.97
N VAL A 250 -10.95 9.39 -16.05
CA VAL A 250 -11.20 8.50 -14.90
C VAL A 250 -9.89 7.95 -14.33
N TYR A 251 -8.93 7.58 -15.19
CA TYR A 251 -7.61 7.14 -14.74
C TYR A 251 -6.83 8.30 -14.13
N LYS A 252 -6.80 9.48 -14.77
CA LYS A 252 -6.05 10.63 -14.24
C LYS A 252 -6.55 11.06 -12.86
N GLN A 253 -7.87 11.16 -12.68
CA GLN A 253 -8.48 11.43 -11.37
C GLN A 253 -8.14 10.35 -10.34
N LEU A 254 -8.27 9.06 -10.70
CA LEU A 254 -7.89 7.97 -9.79
C LEU A 254 -6.40 7.98 -9.44
N ARG A 255 -5.54 8.34 -10.40
CA ARG A 255 -4.10 8.40 -10.21
C ARG A 255 -3.72 9.50 -9.23
N GLU A 256 -4.28 10.70 -9.37
CA GLU A 256 -4.05 11.77 -8.40
C GLU A 256 -4.61 11.41 -7.01
N ILE A 257 -5.76 10.74 -6.91
CA ILE A 257 -6.27 10.21 -5.63
C ILE A 257 -5.27 9.23 -5.03
N VAL A 258 -4.81 8.25 -5.80
CA VAL A 258 -3.82 7.24 -5.37
C VAL A 258 -2.54 7.92 -4.90
N ASP A 259 -2.02 8.90 -5.64
CA ASP A 259 -0.81 9.62 -5.26
C ASP A 259 -1.02 10.36 -3.92
N ILE A 260 -2.18 11.01 -3.71
CA ILE A 260 -2.53 11.64 -2.43
C ILE A 260 -2.62 10.62 -1.28
N VAL A 261 -3.44 9.56 -1.40
CA VAL A 261 -3.72 8.64 -0.27
C VAL A 261 -2.56 7.67 0.06
N PHE A 262 -1.60 7.50 -0.86
CA PHE A 262 -0.35 6.75 -0.63
C PHE A 262 0.76 7.61 0.03
N SER A 263 0.53 8.92 0.21
CA SER A 263 1.55 9.85 0.71
C SER A 263 1.87 9.67 2.20
N VAL A 264 3.17 9.60 2.51
CA VAL A 264 3.71 9.74 3.88
C VAL A 264 4.95 10.64 3.82
N PRO A 265 4.96 11.80 4.52
CA PRO A 265 3.88 12.33 5.36
C PRO A 265 2.64 12.74 4.54
N PHE A 266 1.53 12.99 5.22
CA PHE A 266 0.30 13.47 4.62
C PHE A 266 -0.01 14.87 5.17
N ARG A 267 -0.21 15.88 4.31
CA ARG A 267 -0.63 17.22 4.73
C ARG A 267 -2.15 17.27 4.92
N LYS A 268 -2.63 17.65 6.10
CA LYS A 268 -4.08 17.84 6.36
C LYS A 268 -4.74 18.85 5.41
N ALA A 269 -3.98 19.80 4.86
CA ALA A 269 -4.45 20.74 3.84
C ALA A 269 -4.95 20.07 2.54
N TRP A 270 -4.56 18.81 2.27
CA TRP A 270 -5.03 18.06 1.09
C TRP A 270 -6.41 17.42 1.27
N LEU A 271 -7.00 17.43 2.48
CA LEU A 271 -8.28 16.77 2.75
C LEU A 271 -9.46 17.33 1.91
N PRO A 272 -9.63 18.66 1.71
CA PRO A 272 -10.67 19.18 0.82
C PRO A 272 -10.45 18.76 -0.63
N THR A 273 -9.21 18.88 -1.14
CA THR A 273 -8.85 18.45 -2.49
C THR A 273 -9.14 16.97 -2.72
N LEU A 274 -8.81 16.11 -1.76
CA LEU A 274 -9.09 14.67 -1.82
C LEU A 274 -10.59 14.39 -1.90
N ARG A 275 -11.41 15.10 -1.12
CA ARG A 275 -12.89 14.96 -1.17
C ARG A 275 -13.44 15.33 -2.53
N ASP A 276 -13.11 16.52 -3.02
CA ASP A 276 -13.65 17.06 -4.27
C ASP A 276 -13.20 16.20 -5.47
N LEU A 277 -11.93 15.77 -5.47
CA LEU A 277 -11.37 14.87 -6.47
C LEU A 277 -12.02 13.47 -6.42
N SER A 278 -12.27 12.91 -5.23
CA SER A 278 -12.98 11.63 -5.09
C SER A 278 -14.44 11.71 -5.55
N PHE A 279 -15.14 12.83 -5.32
CA PHE A 279 -16.49 13.04 -5.85
C PHE A 279 -16.47 13.19 -7.39
N ALA A 280 -15.51 13.94 -7.93
CA ALA A 280 -15.32 14.07 -9.37
C ALA A 280 -15.00 12.71 -10.03
N PHE A 281 -14.14 11.89 -9.39
CA PHE A 281 -13.84 10.53 -9.82
C PHE A 281 -15.09 9.63 -9.81
N GLN A 282 -15.88 9.66 -8.74
CA GLN A 282 -17.12 8.86 -8.65
C GLN A 282 -18.13 9.26 -9.71
N TYR A 283 -18.26 10.57 -10.01
CA TYR A 283 -19.07 11.06 -11.12
C TYR A 283 -18.55 10.58 -12.49
N SER A 284 -17.25 10.66 -12.74
CA SER A 284 -16.64 10.14 -13.98
C SER A 284 -16.82 8.62 -14.12
N MET A 285 -16.74 7.86 -13.03
CA MET A 285 -17.06 6.43 -13.00
C MET A 285 -18.51 6.15 -13.40
N ILE A 286 -19.49 6.91 -12.87
CA ILE A 286 -20.89 6.79 -13.30
C ILE A 286 -21.04 7.11 -14.79
N LYS A 287 -20.44 8.22 -15.24
CA LYS A 287 -20.59 8.71 -16.62
C LYS A 287 -19.97 7.79 -17.67
N HIS A 288 -18.74 7.32 -17.43
CA HIS A 288 -17.98 6.56 -18.43
C HIS A 288 -18.08 5.04 -18.22
N PHE A 289 -18.14 4.57 -16.97
CA PHE A 289 -18.12 3.13 -16.64
C PHE A 289 -19.29 2.72 -15.70
N PRO A 290 -20.57 3.01 -16.05
CA PRO A 290 -21.70 2.82 -15.14
C PRO A 290 -21.83 1.39 -14.59
N ARG A 291 -21.42 0.36 -15.37
CA ARG A 291 -21.42 -1.06 -14.95
C ARG A 291 -20.31 -1.44 -13.95
N GLN A 292 -19.36 -0.54 -13.67
CA GLN A 292 -18.23 -0.77 -12.75
C GLN A 292 -18.35 0.06 -11.46
N VAL A 293 -19.46 0.79 -11.27
CA VAL A 293 -19.75 1.49 -10.03
C VAL A 293 -20.18 0.48 -8.97
N VAL A 294 -19.23 0.09 -8.13
CA VAL A 294 -19.39 -0.90 -7.05
C VAL A 294 -19.17 -0.22 -5.68
N PRO A 295 -19.54 -0.83 -4.53
CA PRO A 295 -19.32 -0.23 -3.21
C PRO A 295 -17.90 0.29 -2.95
N LYS A 296 -16.86 -0.36 -3.49
CA LYS A 296 -15.47 0.13 -3.39
C LYS A 296 -15.24 1.50 -4.03
N VAL A 297 -15.99 1.86 -5.07
CA VAL A 297 -15.95 3.21 -5.69
C VAL A 297 -16.48 4.26 -4.70
N HIS A 298 -17.54 3.92 -3.96
CA HIS A 298 -18.02 4.76 -2.86
C HIS A 298 -17.04 4.76 -1.68
N PHE A 299 -16.41 3.64 -1.32
CA PHE A 299 -15.43 3.65 -0.22
C PHE A 299 -14.27 4.61 -0.50
N CYS A 300 -13.81 4.76 -1.76
CA CYS A 300 -12.86 5.80 -2.16
C CYS A 300 -13.33 7.25 -1.86
N THR A 301 -14.65 7.51 -1.83
CA THR A 301 -15.21 8.83 -1.48
C THR A 301 -15.22 9.15 0.01
N GLU A 302 -14.86 8.19 0.86
CA GLU A 302 -14.76 8.36 2.31
C GLU A 302 -13.31 8.62 2.77
N TYR A 303 -12.31 8.57 1.88
CA TYR A 303 -10.89 8.56 2.27
C TYR A 303 -10.38 9.88 2.85
N ASP A 304 -11.04 11.01 2.59
CA ASP A 304 -10.73 12.26 3.30
C ASP A 304 -11.06 12.14 4.79
N GLN A 305 -12.25 11.63 5.11
CA GLN A 305 -12.64 11.42 6.51
C GLN A 305 -11.82 10.31 7.16
N VAL A 306 -11.58 9.18 6.46
CA VAL A 306 -10.71 8.11 6.97
C VAL A 306 -9.33 8.65 7.32
N ILE A 307 -8.70 9.46 6.47
CA ILE A 307 -7.36 10.02 6.74
C ILE A 307 -7.41 11.09 7.84
N ASN A 308 -8.50 11.86 7.95
CA ASN A 308 -8.70 12.79 9.05
C ASN A 308 -8.79 12.08 10.42
N ASP A 309 -9.57 11.00 10.49
CA ASP A 309 -9.88 10.28 11.73
C ASP A 309 -8.73 9.38 12.18
N TYR A 310 -8.02 8.76 11.22
CA TYR A 310 -7.07 7.68 11.46
C TYR A 310 -5.61 7.98 11.05
N GLY A 311 -5.37 9.10 10.37
CA GLY A 311 -4.07 9.43 9.78
C GLY A 311 -3.80 8.75 8.43
N PRO A 312 -2.55 8.75 7.92
CA PRO A 312 -2.24 8.31 6.57
C PRO A 312 -2.65 6.85 6.30
N ALA A 313 -3.58 6.63 5.37
CA ALA A 313 -4.23 5.32 5.16
C ALA A 313 -3.25 4.18 4.79
N ILE A 314 -2.14 4.48 4.12
CA ILE A 314 -1.08 3.50 3.80
C ILE A 314 -0.38 2.93 5.06
N LYS A 315 -0.52 3.55 6.23
CA LYS A 315 -0.06 2.97 7.51
C LYS A 315 -1.02 1.90 8.07
N GLN A 316 -2.19 1.70 7.46
CA GLN A 316 -3.29 0.85 7.95
C GLN A 316 -3.78 -0.18 6.93
N TRP A 317 -3.08 -0.34 5.79
CA TRP A 317 -3.44 -1.32 4.76
C TRP A 317 -3.03 -2.77 5.08
N SER A 318 -3.69 -3.77 4.49
CA SER A 318 -3.40 -5.19 4.75
C SER A 318 -2.04 -5.68 4.22
N MET A 319 -1.41 -4.95 3.30
CA MET A 319 -0.36 -5.46 2.40
C MET A 319 0.81 -6.16 3.10
N ARG A 320 1.26 -5.64 4.25
CA ARG A 320 2.35 -6.24 5.05
C ARG A 320 1.92 -7.50 5.78
N TYR A 321 0.66 -7.57 6.18
CA TYR A 321 0.08 -8.68 6.93
C TYR A 321 -0.26 -9.87 6.03
N GLU A 322 -0.75 -9.63 4.81
CA GLU A 322 -0.87 -10.69 3.80
C GLU A 322 0.50 -11.24 3.36
N SER A 323 1.49 -10.36 3.19
CA SER A 323 2.88 -10.76 2.94
C SER A 323 3.44 -11.62 4.08
N TYR A 324 2.99 -11.37 5.31
CA TYR A 324 3.33 -12.16 6.49
C TYR A 324 2.62 -13.54 6.46
N HIS A 325 1.33 -13.59 6.10
CA HIS A 325 0.55 -14.84 5.99
C HIS A 325 1.04 -15.78 4.88
N TYR A 326 1.69 -15.24 3.84
CA TYR A 326 2.30 -16.03 2.75
C TYR A 326 3.29 -17.10 3.26
N TYR A 327 3.99 -16.84 4.37
CA TYR A 327 4.87 -17.82 5.02
C TYR A 327 4.10 -19.06 5.49
N PHE A 328 2.96 -18.87 6.16
CA PHE A 328 2.12 -19.96 6.65
C PHE A 328 1.45 -20.73 5.51
N LYS A 329 0.90 -20.03 4.52
CA LYS A 329 0.32 -20.64 3.31
C LYS A 329 1.34 -21.54 2.61
N LYS A 330 2.58 -21.07 2.43
CA LYS A 330 3.68 -21.89 1.87
C LYS A 330 4.07 -23.08 2.75
N ILE A 331 4.04 -22.95 4.07
CA ILE A 331 4.36 -24.07 4.96
C ILE A 331 3.28 -25.13 4.91
N ALA A 332 2.01 -24.77 5.05
CA ALA A 332 0.89 -25.72 5.03
C ALA A 332 0.92 -26.59 3.76
N LEU A 333 1.00 -25.93 2.58
CA LEU A 333 1.10 -26.56 1.27
C LEU A 333 2.34 -27.46 1.10
N ARG A 334 3.45 -27.16 1.79
CA ARG A 334 4.70 -27.95 1.69
C ARG A 334 4.82 -29.04 2.75
N SER A 335 4.10 -28.93 3.86
CA SER A 335 4.17 -29.92 4.93
C SER A 335 3.45 -31.22 4.60
N ASN A 336 2.43 -31.18 3.73
CA ASN A 336 1.55 -32.31 3.42
C ASN A 336 1.01 -33.05 4.68
N ASN A 337 0.99 -32.36 5.82
CA ASN A 337 0.55 -32.87 7.11
C ASN A 337 -0.59 -31.99 7.60
N TYR A 338 -1.80 -32.53 7.48
CA TYR A 338 -3.05 -31.86 7.84
C TYR A 338 -3.51 -32.19 9.27
N LYS A 339 -2.76 -33.03 10.01
CA LYS A 339 -3.10 -33.40 11.39
C LYS A 339 -2.71 -32.26 12.35
N ASN A 340 -3.71 -31.50 12.79
CA ASN A 340 -3.55 -30.31 13.62
C ASN A 340 -2.60 -29.30 12.96
N THR A 341 -3.08 -28.72 11.86
CA THR A 341 -2.35 -27.70 11.09
C THR A 341 -1.96 -26.49 11.95
N PRO A 342 -2.83 -25.95 12.84
CA PRO A 342 -2.48 -24.88 13.78
C PRO A 342 -1.22 -25.15 14.60
N LYS A 343 -1.12 -26.32 15.25
CA LYS A 343 0.06 -26.70 16.06
C LYS A 343 1.33 -26.76 15.21
N SER A 344 1.23 -27.29 14.00
CA SER A 344 2.37 -27.41 13.07
C SER A 344 2.88 -26.03 12.60
N LEU A 345 1.96 -25.12 12.23
CA LEU A 345 2.28 -23.75 11.85
C LEU A 345 2.88 -22.95 13.03
N ALA A 346 2.24 -22.99 14.19
CA ALA A 346 2.71 -22.32 15.40
C ALA A 346 4.10 -22.80 15.83
N THR A 347 4.37 -24.11 15.75
CA THR A 347 5.67 -24.68 16.13
C THR A 347 6.79 -24.23 15.18
N ARG A 348 6.58 -24.32 13.85
CA ARG A 348 7.57 -23.84 12.88
C ARG A 348 7.81 -22.35 12.97
N TYR A 349 6.78 -21.56 13.27
CA TYR A 349 6.96 -20.13 13.44
C TYR A 349 7.70 -19.74 14.72
N ARG A 350 7.42 -20.40 15.86
CA ARG A 350 8.20 -20.22 17.10
C ARG A 350 9.70 -20.47 16.86
N LEU A 351 10.04 -21.53 16.11
CA LEU A 351 11.44 -21.82 15.73
C LEU A 351 12.04 -20.74 14.83
N LYS A 352 11.28 -20.22 13.85
CA LYS A 352 11.71 -19.10 13.00
C LYS A 352 11.97 -17.83 13.83
N GLN A 353 11.07 -17.47 14.75
CA GLN A 353 11.27 -16.32 15.64
C GLN A 353 12.52 -16.49 16.52
N ALA A 354 12.71 -17.65 17.14
CA ALA A 354 13.88 -17.91 17.97
C ALA A 354 15.19 -17.75 17.17
N PHE A 355 15.25 -18.28 15.95
CA PHE A 355 16.38 -18.11 15.05
C PHE A 355 16.59 -16.65 14.61
N SER A 356 15.52 -15.92 14.30
CA SER A 356 15.58 -14.51 13.93
C SER A 356 16.10 -13.64 15.08
N ASN A 357 15.59 -13.85 16.29
CA ASN A 357 16.01 -13.11 17.49
C ASN A 357 17.48 -13.41 17.82
N PHE A 358 17.90 -14.68 17.76
CA PHE A 358 19.30 -15.08 17.94
C PHE A 358 20.24 -14.42 16.91
N ARG A 359 19.81 -14.31 15.64
CA ARG A 359 20.56 -13.58 14.62
C ARG A 359 20.60 -12.07 14.87
N MET A 360 19.50 -11.46 15.32
CA MET A 360 19.48 -10.03 15.65
C MET A 360 20.45 -9.70 16.79
N THR A 361 20.59 -10.57 17.80
CA THR A 361 21.59 -10.40 18.87
C THR A 361 23.05 -10.56 18.42
N GLN A 362 23.31 -11.06 17.20
CA GLN A 362 24.66 -11.20 16.64
C GLN A 362 24.95 -10.24 15.46
N LEU A 363 23.96 -9.50 14.96
CA LEU A 363 24.10 -8.67 13.75
C LEU A 363 23.57 -7.25 14.00
N ASN A 364 24.41 -6.38 14.58
CA ASN A 364 24.22 -4.93 14.64
C ASN A 364 24.46 -4.27 13.27
N HIS A 365 23.77 -4.74 12.22
CA HIS A 365 24.01 -4.30 10.85
C HIS A 365 22.72 -3.81 10.18
N SER A 366 22.55 -2.48 10.22
CA SER A 366 21.71 -1.69 9.29
C SER A 366 22.15 -1.85 7.83
N ASP A 367 23.38 -2.30 7.61
CA ASP A 367 24.13 -2.17 6.36
C ASP A 367 24.43 -3.55 5.77
N GLN A 368 24.04 -3.77 4.51
CA GLN A 368 24.30 -5.01 3.78
C GLN A 368 24.79 -4.70 2.37
N ALA A 369 26.00 -5.12 2.03
CA ALA A 369 26.57 -4.94 0.69
C ALA A 369 26.74 -6.29 -0.02
N ILE A 370 26.40 -6.33 -1.31
CA ILE A 370 26.38 -7.55 -2.14
C ILE A 370 27.35 -7.39 -3.31
N ARG A 371 28.18 -8.43 -3.51
CA ARG A 371 29.27 -8.47 -4.52
C ARG A 371 30.19 -7.26 -4.42
N ILE A 372 30.93 -7.19 -3.31
CA ILE A 372 31.99 -6.19 -3.10
C ILE A 372 33.21 -6.56 -3.96
N GLN A 373 33.76 -5.59 -4.68
CA GLN A 373 34.96 -5.73 -5.51
C GLN A 373 35.75 -4.41 -5.52
N LYS A 374 37.04 -4.44 -5.87
CA LYS A 374 37.80 -3.19 -6.11
C LYS A 374 37.19 -2.40 -7.28
N VAL A 375 37.26 -1.07 -7.18
CA VAL A 375 36.91 -0.17 -8.29
C VAL A 375 37.83 -0.42 -9.48
N LYS A 376 37.28 -0.39 -10.71
CA LYS A 376 38.08 -0.39 -11.93
C LYS A 376 38.14 1.03 -12.49
N ASN A 377 39.34 1.61 -12.56
CA ASN A 377 39.56 3.03 -12.87
C ASN A 377 39.13 3.44 -14.30
N ASN A 378 38.91 2.47 -15.19
CA ASN A 378 38.37 2.68 -16.54
C ASN A 378 36.83 2.82 -16.58
N LEU A 379 36.13 2.66 -15.45
CA LEU A 379 34.67 2.84 -15.37
C LEU A 379 34.23 4.28 -15.06
N PHE A 380 35.17 5.19 -14.84
CA PHE A 380 34.91 6.59 -14.49
C PHE A 380 35.44 7.55 -15.55
N SER A 381 34.61 8.51 -15.94
CA SER A 381 35.02 9.67 -16.76
C SER A 381 35.96 10.59 -15.97
N ASN A 382 36.52 11.61 -16.62
CA ASN A 382 37.43 12.55 -15.95
C ASN A 382 36.69 13.42 -14.92
N GLU A 383 35.44 13.76 -15.23
CA GLU A 383 34.52 14.55 -14.41
C GLU A 383 34.14 13.76 -13.14
N MET A 384 33.80 12.47 -13.29
CA MET A 384 33.56 11.58 -12.15
C MET A 384 34.79 11.46 -11.23
N LYS A 385 36.00 11.33 -11.80
CA LYS A 385 37.26 11.26 -11.05
C LYS A 385 37.53 12.57 -10.30
N TYR A 386 37.32 13.71 -10.94
CA TYR A 386 37.45 15.03 -10.31
C TYR A 386 36.49 15.17 -9.12
N VAL A 387 35.22 14.79 -9.26
CA VAL A 387 34.22 14.82 -8.18
C VAL A 387 34.60 13.90 -7.01
N ILE A 388 35.11 12.70 -7.29
CA ILE A 388 35.61 11.77 -6.26
C ILE A 388 36.80 12.38 -5.50
N ILE A 389 37.81 12.88 -6.21
CA ILE A 389 39.03 13.45 -5.60
C ILE A 389 38.70 14.72 -4.82
N ASN A 390 37.83 15.59 -5.33
CA ASN A 390 37.44 16.82 -4.65
C ASN A 390 36.63 16.55 -3.36
N HIS A 391 35.89 15.44 -3.29
CA HIS A 391 35.11 15.08 -2.09
C HIS A 391 35.94 14.34 -1.04
N PHE A 392 36.85 13.44 -1.43
CA PHE A 392 37.62 12.59 -0.51
C PHE A 392 39.06 13.06 -0.27
N GLY A 393 39.56 14.00 -1.06
CA GLY A 393 40.95 14.43 -1.04
C GLY A 393 41.89 13.47 -1.77
N ASN A 394 43.13 13.39 -1.28
CA ASN A 394 44.23 12.71 -1.96
C ASN A 394 44.16 11.17 -1.76
N ILE A 395 43.39 10.49 -2.62
CA ILE A 395 43.18 9.02 -2.57
C ILE A 395 43.66 8.31 -3.83
N ASP A 396 44.15 7.06 -3.68
CA ASP A 396 44.37 6.15 -4.80
C ASP A 396 43.08 5.36 -5.07
N MET A 397 42.30 5.80 -6.06
CA MET A 397 41.04 5.17 -6.45
C MET A 397 41.15 3.66 -6.76
N SER A 398 42.33 3.13 -7.09
CA SER A 398 42.55 1.71 -7.40
C SER A 398 42.83 0.85 -6.15
N LYS A 399 43.31 1.47 -5.07
CA LYS A 399 43.67 0.81 -3.81
C LYS A 399 42.61 1.05 -2.73
N ASP A 400 42.14 2.29 -2.61
CA ASP A 400 41.38 2.78 -1.45
C ASP A 400 39.87 2.62 -1.62
N LEU A 401 39.38 2.61 -2.86
CA LEU A 401 37.95 2.46 -3.17
C LEU A 401 37.59 1.02 -3.52
N VAL A 402 36.56 0.51 -2.83
CA VAL A 402 35.80 -0.66 -3.27
C VAL A 402 34.40 -0.25 -3.70
N GLN A 403 33.78 -1.03 -4.57
CA GLN A 403 32.41 -0.85 -5.01
C GLN A 403 31.59 -2.11 -4.72
N CYS A 404 30.27 -1.99 -4.71
CA CYS A 404 29.36 -3.14 -4.66
C CYS A 404 28.30 -3.07 -5.76
N GLN A 405 27.71 -4.21 -6.13
CA GLN A 405 26.56 -4.20 -7.04
C GLN A 405 25.32 -3.60 -6.36
N LYS A 406 25.14 -3.91 -5.08
CA LYS A 406 24.00 -3.43 -4.27
C LYS A 406 24.46 -3.14 -2.85
N PHE A 407 24.01 -2.01 -2.33
CA PHE A 407 24.09 -1.65 -0.92
C PHE A 407 22.68 -1.52 -0.38
N ARG A 408 22.42 -2.02 0.81
CA ARG A 408 21.18 -1.77 1.54
C ARG A 408 21.54 -1.10 2.85
N HIS A 409 20.93 0.06 3.08
CA HIS A 409 20.95 0.75 4.37
C HIS A 409 19.51 0.80 4.87
N GLU A 410 19.29 0.28 6.08
CA GLU A 410 17.97 0.04 6.65
C GLU A 410 17.05 -0.75 5.68
N ASN A 411 16.03 -0.07 5.13
CA ASN A 411 15.06 -0.63 4.20
C ASN A 411 15.27 -0.16 2.74
N VAL A 412 16.25 0.69 2.47
CA VAL A 412 16.52 1.24 1.13
C VAL A 412 17.61 0.43 0.44
N GLU A 413 17.31 -0.10 -0.75
CA GLU A 413 18.29 -0.71 -1.64
C GLU A 413 18.80 0.35 -2.63
N TYR A 414 20.13 0.54 -2.65
CA TYR A 414 20.90 1.36 -3.58
C TYR A 414 21.66 0.47 -4.56
N CYS A 415 21.50 0.73 -5.87
CA CYS A 415 22.22 0.02 -6.91
C CYS A 415 22.39 0.89 -8.16
N ARG A 416 23.35 0.53 -9.02
CA ARG A 416 23.61 1.22 -10.29
C ARG A 416 22.34 1.34 -11.15
N PHE A 417 22.21 2.47 -11.83
CA PHE A 417 21.07 2.95 -12.62
C PHE A 417 19.79 3.27 -11.86
N GLY A 418 19.70 2.96 -10.56
CA GLY A 418 18.53 3.31 -9.76
C GLY A 418 18.37 4.80 -9.56
N ILE A 419 17.13 5.28 -9.68
CA ILE A 419 16.76 6.69 -9.47
C ILE A 419 16.25 6.90 -8.05
N TYR A 420 16.65 8.01 -7.44
CA TYR A 420 16.20 8.44 -6.11
C TYR A 420 15.83 9.92 -6.12
N ILE A 421 14.88 10.30 -5.29
CA ILE A 421 14.53 11.70 -5.04
C ILE A 421 15.41 12.20 -3.90
N ILE A 422 16.13 13.30 -4.11
CA ILE A 422 17.06 13.87 -3.11
C ILE A 422 16.49 15.10 -2.41
N SER A 423 15.57 15.81 -3.05
CA SER A 423 15.06 17.12 -2.63
C SER A 423 13.76 17.45 -3.41
N LEU A 424 13.11 18.55 -3.03
CA LEU A 424 11.96 19.13 -3.72
C LEU A 424 12.27 20.61 -4.00
N ALA A 425 12.02 21.07 -5.21
CA ALA A 425 12.22 22.46 -5.58
C ALA A 425 11.30 23.40 -4.77
N ASN A 426 11.89 24.41 -4.12
CA ASN A 426 11.24 25.24 -3.10
C ASN A 426 9.91 25.92 -3.52
N LEU A 427 9.72 26.22 -4.80
CA LEU A 427 8.55 26.96 -5.31
C LEU A 427 7.48 26.05 -5.94
N THR A 428 7.88 24.94 -6.55
CA THR A 428 6.99 24.08 -7.36
C THR A 428 6.73 22.72 -6.70
N GLU A 429 7.45 22.39 -5.63
CA GLU A 429 7.54 21.05 -5.03
C GLU A 429 7.93 19.94 -6.02
N ALA A 430 8.50 20.31 -7.18
CA ALA A 430 8.96 19.37 -8.18
C ALA A 430 10.13 18.53 -7.62
N PRO A 431 10.12 17.19 -7.80
CA PRO A 431 11.20 16.33 -7.34
C PRO A 431 12.52 16.61 -8.05
N GLU A 432 13.59 16.70 -7.28
CA GLU A 432 14.97 16.62 -7.78
C GLU A 432 15.43 15.17 -7.75
N PHE A 433 15.79 14.63 -8.91
CA PHE A 433 16.18 13.24 -9.08
C PHE A 433 17.69 13.08 -9.23
N VAL A 434 18.21 11.93 -8.80
CA VAL A 434 19.57 11.49 -9.11
C VAL A 434 19.59 10.05 -9.58
N GLN A 435 20.48 9.73 -10.52
CA GLN A 435 20.77 8.36 -10.92
C GLN A 435 22.06 7.86 -10.26
N VAL A 436 22.01 6.70 -9.61
CA VAL A 436 23.22 6.08 -9.04
C VAL A 436 24.10 5.53 -10.17
N ILE A 437 25.27 6.13 -10.39
CA ILE A 437 26.28 5.66 -11.33
C ILE A 437 27.08 4.51 -10.73
N ASN A 438 27.49 4.63 -9.46
CA ASN A 438 28.20 3.58 -8.74
C ASN A 438 27.98 3.69 -7.21
N VAL A 439 28.05 2.57 -6.52
CA VAL A 439 28.01 2.53 -5.05
C VAL A 439 29.39 2.15 -4.55
N ILE A 440 30.07 3.12 -3.92
CA ILE A 440 31.47 3.03 -3.53
C ILE A 440 31.62 3.07 -2.01
N LYS A 441 32.73 2.56 -1.49
CA LYS A 441 33.11 2.62 -0.08
C LYS A 441 34.53 3.11 0.02
N LEU A 442 34.73 4.09 0.90
CA LEU A 442 36.03 4.54 1.36
C LEU A 442 36.10 4.22 2.87
N THR A 443 37.23 3.66 3.31
CA THR A 443 37.44 3.14 4.67
C THR A 443 36.28 2.26 5.17
N HIS A 444 35.42 2.78 6.04
CA HIS A 444 34.31 2.06 6.67
C HIS A 444 32.92 2.47 6.15
N LYS A 445 32.80 3.58 5.40
CA LYS A 445 31.51 4.19 5.04
C LYS A 445 31.17 4.06 3.54
N TRP A 446 29.91 3.73 3.24
CA TRP A 446 29.37 3.70 1.87
C TRP A 446 28.91 5.07 1.39
N TRP A 447 29.05 5.30 0.08
CA TRP A 447 28.74 6.54 -0.61
C TRP A 447 28.14 6.23 -1.99
N LEU A 448 27.33 7.14 -2.51
CA LEU A 448 26.75 7.05 -3.85
C LEU A 448 27.47 8.04 -4.77
N LEU A 449 28.13 7.54 -5.82
CA LEU A 449 28.46 8.38 -6.97
C LEU A 449 27.19 8.45 -7.83
N VAL A 450 26.64 9.65 -7.99
CA VAL A 450 25.39 9.88 -8.71
C VAL A 450 25.57 10.90 -9.83
N ASP A 451 24.70 10.84 -10.82
CA ASP A 451 24.42 11.93 -11.76
C ASP A 451 23.17 12.67 -11.30
N VAL A 452 23.19 14.00 -11.32
CA VAL A 452 22.06 14.86 -10.96
C VAL A 452 21.23 15.15 -12.21
N LEU A 453 19.97 14.71 -12.17
CA LEU A 453 19.08 14.75 -13.31
C LEU A 453 18.28 16.06 -13.31
N THR A 454 18.19 16.68 -14.49
CA THR A 454 17.30 17.82 -14.71
C THR A 454 15.87 17.31 -14.88
N THR A 455 14.97 17.74 -13.99
CA THR A 455 13.53 17.50 -14.12
C THR A 455 12.97 18.48 -15.15
N VAL A 456 12.58 17.98 -16.32
CA VAL A 456 12.10 18.81 -17.45
C VAL A 456 10.65 19.24 -17.24
N GLY A 457 9.81 18.35 -16.72
CA GLY A 457 8.40 18.62 -16.43
C GLY A 457 7.64 17.38 -15.99
N TYR A 458 6.36 17.55 -15.64
CA TYR A 458 5.42 16.45 -15.44
C TYR A 458 4.57 16.27 -16.70
N ASP A 459 4.54 15.06 -17.23
CA ASP A 459 3.66 14.69 -18.34
C ASP A 459 2.33 14.17 -17.78
N ASP A 460 1.28 14.99 -17.91
CA ASP A 460 -0.08 14.68 -17.44
C ASP A 460 -0.72 13.47 -18.14
N LYS A 461 -0.26 13.12 -19.34
CA LYS A 461 -0.74 11.97 -20.11
C LYS A 461 -0.11 10.69 -19.56
N LEU A 462 1.21 10.70 -19.37
CA LEU A 462 2.00 9.56 -18.90
C LEU A 462 1.97 9.40 -17.39
N CYS A 463 1.51 10.42 -16.65
CA CYS A 463 1.54 10.50 -15.20
C CYS A 463 2.96 10.22 -14.65
N ALA A 464 3.94 10.87 -15.28
CA ALA A 464 5.37 10.63 -15.08
C ALA A 464 6.17 11.93 -15.22
N TRP A 465 7.33 12.00 -14.58
CA TRP A 465 8.25 13.13 -14.72
C TRP A 465 9.23 12.86 -15.85
N GLU A 466 9.34 13.76 -16.83
CA GLU A 466 10.45 13.76 -17.78
C GLU A 466 11.71 14.21 -17.05
N ILE A 467 12.79 13.44 -17.21
CA ILE A 467 14.10 13.69 -16.64
C ILE A 467 15.16 13.71 -17.76
N ARG A 468 16.29 14.36 -17.50
CA ARG A 468 17.43 14.37 -18.43
C ARG A 468 18.76 14.37 -17.67
N SER A 469 19.69 13.53 -18.11
CA SER A 469 21.09 13.63 -17.67
C SER A 469 21.75 14.86 -18.28
N MET A 470 22.58 15.53 -17.48
CA MET A 470 23.44 16.64 -17.92
C MET A 470 24.90 16.39 -17.52
N ASP A 471 25.27 15.11 -17.28
CA ASP A 471 26.58 14.66 -16.77
C ASP A 471 27.05 15.44 -15.51
N GLN A 472 26.12 15.73 -14.59
CA GLN A 472 26.37 16.53 -13.38
C GLN A 472 26.62 15.64 -12.16
N PHE A 473 27.84 15.11 -12.04
CA PHE A 473 28.16 14.14 -11.01
C PHE A 473 28.31 14.74 -9.60
N ARG A 474 27.82 14.01 -8.59
CA ARG A 474 28.01 14.32 -7.16
C ARG A 474 28.28 13.06 -6.33
N ILE A 475 28.91 13.23 -5.17
CA ILE A 475 28.93 12.22 -4.10
C ILE A 475 27.80 12.53 -3.12
N LEU A 476 26.94 11.54 -2.87
CA LEU A 476 25.90 11.60 -1.85
C LEU A 476 26.12 10.60 -0.73
N ASP A 477 25.65 11.00 0.45
CA ASP A 477 25.65 10.20 1.66
C ASP A 477 24.33 9.39 1.75
N PRO A 478 24.36 8.05 1.56
CA PRO A 478 23.15 7.22 1.59
C PRO A 478 22.49 7.16 2.97
N TYR A 479 23.22 7.57 4.03
CA TYR A 479 22.75 7.66 5.41
C TYR A 479 22.00 8.98 5.68
N SER A 480 22.06 9.97 4.76
CA SER A 480 21.38 11.26 4.89
C SER A 480 20.15 11.43 3.98
N MET A 481 19.79 10.41 3.20
CA MET A 481 18.65 10.42 2.28
C MET A 481 17.32 10.42 3.03
N LYS A 482 16.45 11.41 2.77
CA LYS A 482 15.19 11.62 3.52
C LYS A 482 13.90 11.47 2.72
N TYR A 483 13.98 11.45 1.38
CA TYR A 483 12.81 11.48 0.50
C TYR A 483 12.59 10.12 -0.18
N TYR A 484 11.32 9.79 -0.45
CA TYR A 484 10.79 8.57 -1.08
C TYR A 484 11.72 7.34 -1.03
N LEU A 485 11.61 6.56 0.04
CA LEU A 485 12.52 5.46 0.42
C LEU A 485 12.37 4.16 -0.41
N LYS A 486 12.16 4.27 -1.73
CA LYS A 486 12.20 3.17 -2.70
C LYS A 486 12.91 3.66 -3.97
N GLY A 487 13.91 2.91 -4.44
CA GLY A 487 14.52 3.16 -5.75
C GLY A 487 13.48 3.08 -6.89
N LEU A 488 13.67 3.94 -7.87
CA LEU A 488 12.82 4.09 -9.04
C LEU A 488 13.56 3.66 -10.32
N ASP A 489 12.80 3.25 -11.32
CA ASP A 489 13.29 2.84 -12.64
C ASP A 489 13.02 3.96 -13.67
N VAL A 490 13.84 4.02 -14.72
CA VAL A 490 13.68 4.91 -15.88
C VAL A 490 13.00 4.15 -17.01
N TYR A 491 12.10 4.83 -17.74
CA TYR A 491 11.42 4.32 -18.93
C TYR A 491 11.62 5.27 -20.09
N GLU A 492 11.93 4.75 -21.27
CA GLU A 492 12.15 5.55 -22.49
C GLU A 492 10.93 5.48 -23.40
N ILE A 493 10.44 6.63 -23.84
CA ILE A 493 9.32 6.80 -24.78
C ILE A 493 9.69 7.93 -25.72
N ASP A 494 9.64 7.68 -27.03
CA ASP A 494 9.91 8.67 -28.09
C ASP A 494 11.23 9.45 -27.92
N ASN A 495 12.29 8.75 -27.48
CA ASN A 495 13.63 9.27 -27.12
C ASN A 495 13.69 10.16 -25.87
N SER A 496 12.58 10.31 -25.13
CA SER A 496 12.52 11.00 -23.83
C SER A 496 12.51 10.00 -22.68
N THR A 497 13.12 10.36 -21.55
CA THR A 497 13.25 9.48 -20.38
C THR A 497 12.36 9.93 -19.23
N PHE A 498 11.59 8.98 -18.69
CA PHE A 498 10.52 9.22 -17.72
C PHE A 498 10.71 8.41 -16.45
N VAL A 499 10.31 8.99 -15.32
CA VAL A 499 10.26 8.33 -14.01
C VAL A 499 8.88 8.48 -13.40
N THR A 500 8.31 7.39 -12.88
CA THR A 500 6.97 7.41 -12.25
C THR A 500 6.92 6.66 -10.93
N PHE A 501 6.25 7.27 -9.96
CA PHE A 501 6.05 6.79 -8.59
C PHE A 501 4.67 7.24 -8.11
N THR A 502 4.14 6.62 -7.06
CA THR A 502 2.80 6.92 -6.53
C THR A 502 2.87 7.41 -5.09
N ALA A 503 3.07 8.71 -4.96
CA ALA A 503 2.95 9.49 -3.72
C ALA A 503 2.97 10.98 -4.11
N ARG A 504 2.16 11.82 -3.45
CA ARG A 504 2.33 13.27 -3.49
C ARG A 504 3.46 13.63 -2.52
N LEU A 505 4.50 14.29 -3.04
CA LEU A 505 5.63 14.72 -2.23
C LEU A 505 5.33 16.03 -1.52
N THR A 506 6.12 16.34 -0.51
CA THR A 506 5.90 17.45 0.43
C THR A 506 7.21 17.72 1.16
N SER A 507 7.67 18.97 1.16
CA SER A 507 8.62 19.45 2.16
C SER A 507 7.93 19.43 3.53
N TYR A 508 8.69 19.10 4.59
CA TYR A 508 8.21 19.16 5.97
C TYR A 508 8.26 20.60 6.49
#